data_AF-A0A5W8MN28-F1
#
_entry.id   AF-A0A5W8MN28-F1
#
_cell.length_a   1.000
_cell.length_b   1.000
_cell.length_c   1.000
_cell.angle_alpha   90.00
_cell.angle_beta   90.00
_cell.angle_gamma   90.00
#
_symmetry.space_group_name_H-M   'P 1'
#
loop_
_entity.id
_entity.type
_entity.pdbx_description
1 polymer ?
#
loop_
_entity_poly.entity_id
_entity_poly.type
_entity_poly.pdbx_seq_one_letter_code
_entity_poly.pdbx_strand_id
1 'polypeptide(L)'
;YAQLSEYVRSPLLLNLLHQFLNYSVEEGGVFHTPSQGIPRSSALSPLLAAFHLTETDRDFEGHRHVIYVRYMDDFLIFAPTRWHLRKAVSRLNRHLSSYGFEQHPDKTFIGRVEKGFDWMGFWFTDKGCTSVAPRAVSNCLTKLRRL
;
A
#
# COMPACT_ATOMS: atom_id res chain seq x y z
N TYR A 1 -6.98 3.98 -16.07
CA TYR A 1 -6.79 4.91 -17.20
C TYR A 1 -7.48 6.26 -16.96
N ALA A 2 -8.76 6.28 -16.55
CA ALA A 2 -9.53 7.51 -16.29
C ALA A 2 -8.80 8.53 -15.39
N GLN A 3 -8.29 8.08 -14.25
CA GLN A 3 -7.56 8.95 -13.33
C GLN A 3 -6.32 9.61 -13.95
N LEU A 4 -5.52 8.89 -14.76
CA LEU A 4 -4.34 9.46 -15.43
C LEU A 4 -4.72 10.51 -16.49
N SER A 5 -5.82 10.30 -17.21
CA SER A 5 -6.28 11.21 -18.25
C SER A 5 -6.75 12.58 -17.72
N GLU A 6 -7.06 12.68 -16.43
CA GLU A 6 -7.37 13.97 -15.80
C GLU A 6 -6.14 14.88 -15.65
N TYR A 7 -4.96 14.28 -15.47
CA TYR A 7 -3.70 15.00 -15.21
C TYR A 7 -2.79 15.06 -16.44
N VAL A 8 -2.81 14.05 -17.30
CA VAL A 8 -1.98 13.98 -18.51
C VAL A 8 -2.83 14.27 -19.74
N ARG A 9 -2.65 15.45 -20.34
CA ARG A 9 -3.42 15.88 -21.53
C ARG A 9 -2.81 15.42 -22.86
N SER A 10 -1.53 15.06 -22.88
CA SER A 10 -0.84 14.67 -24.12
C SER A 10 -1.30 13.28 -24.59
N PRO A 11 -1.90 13.16 -25.78
CA PRO A 11 -2.34 11.88 -26.32
C PRO A 11 -1.18 10.89 -26.53
N LEU A 12 0.01 11.41 -26.87
CA LEU A 12 1.22 10.60 -27.05
C LEU A 12 1.65 9.93 -25.74
N LEU A 13 1.71 10.70 -24.65
CA LEU A 13 2.10 10.18 -23.34
C LEU A 13 1.06 9.19 -22.81
N LEU A 14 -0.23 9.48 -23.02
CA LEU A 14 -1.31 8.58 -22.68
C LEU A 14 -1.23 7.25 -23.44
N ASN A 15 -0.80 7.27 -24.72
CA ASN A 15 -0.56 6.05 -25.49
C ASN A 15 0.63 5.25 -24.94
N LEU A 16 1.74 5.92 -24.60
CA LEU A 16 2.89 5.24 -23.99
C LEU A 16 2.55 4.61 -22.64
N LEU A 17 1.78 5.30 -21.79
CA LEU A 17 1.28 4.75 -20.53
C LEU A 17 0.31 3.59 -20.77
N HIS A 18 -0.51 3.65 -21.81
CA HIS A 18 -1.37 2.54 -22.20
C HIS A 18 -0.54 1.31 -22.58
N GLN A 19 0.48 1.46 -23.42
CA GLN A 19 1.38 0.37 -23.79
C GLN A 19 2.12 -0.20 -22.58
N PHE A 20 2.54 0.67 -21.65
CA PHE A 20 3.16 0.26 -20.41
C PHE A 20 2.25 -0.63 -19.54
N LEU A 21 0.96 -0.27 -19.43
CA LEU A 21 -0.02 -1.06 -18.68
C LEU A 21 -0.39 -2.37 -19.38
N ASN A 22 -0.35 -2.39 -20.72
CA ASN A 22 -0.59 -3.57 -21.54
C ASN A 22 0.71 -4.33 -21.84
N TYR A 23 1.48 -4.62 -20.80
CA TYR A 23 2.72 -5.38 -20.92
C TYR A 23 2.46 -6.88 -21.09
N SER A 24 3.42 -7.59 -21.68
CA SER A 24 3.36 -9.04 -21.80
C SER A 24 4.27 -9.71 -20.78
N VAL A 25 3.80 -10.84 -20.24
CA VAL A 25 4.58 -11.74 -19.40
C VAL A 25 4.84 -13.02 -20.18
N GLU A 26 6.04 -13.56 -20.05
CA GLU A 26 6.42 -14.86 -20.57
C GLU A 26 6.47 -15.86 -19.40
N GLU A 27 5.77 -16.98 -19.56
CA GLU A 27 5.81 -18.08 -18.62
C GLU A 27 5.86 -19.40 -19.40
N GLY A 28 7.02 -20.07 -19.37
CA GLY A 28 7.20 -21.36 -20.04
C GLY A 28 7.09 -21.30 -21.57
N GLY A 29 7.50 -20.18 -22.18
CA GLY A 29 7.42 -19.93 -23.63
C GLY A 29 6.08 -19.39 -24.12
N VAL A 30 5.09 -19.22 -23.23
CA VAL A 30 3.78 -18.64 -23.58
C VAL A 30 3.73 -17.17 -23.18
N PHE A 31 3.42 -16.31 -24.15
CA PHE A 31 3.22 -14.88 -23.93
C PHE A 31 1.75 -14.59 -23.67
N HIS A 32 1.47 -13.86 -22.60
CA HIS A 32 0.14 -13.35 -22.31
C HIS A 32 0.20 -11.96 -21.69
N THR A 33 -0.86 -11.18 -21.87
CA THR A 33 -1.03 -9.87 -21.24
C THR A 33 -1.88 -10.04 -19.98
N PRO A 34 -1.37 -9.72 -18.78
CA PRO A 34 -2.14 -9.79 -17.55
C PRO A 34 -3.36 -8.86 -17.61
N SER A 35 -4.50 -9.33 -17.12
CA SER A 35 -5.73 -8.53 -17.06
C SER A 35 -5.72 -7.49 -15.92
N GLN A 36 -4.86 -7.70 -14.91
CA GLN A 36 -4.72 -6.83 -13.74
C GLN A 36 -3.25 -6.70 -13.33
N GLY A 37 -2.94 -5.56 -12.71
CA GLY A 37 -1.63 -5.27 -12.16
C GLY A 37 -0.76 -4.39 -13.05
N ILE A 38 0.44 -4.11 -12.55
CA ILE A 38 1.48 -3.33 -13.21
C ILE A 38 2.78 -4.15 -13.16
N PRO A 39 3.71 -3.94 -14.11
CA PRO A 39 4.92 -4.75 -14.17
C PRO A 39 5.80 -4.50 -12.93
N ARG A 40 6.01 -5.52 -12.10
CA ARG A 40 6.69 -5.39 -10.79
C ARG A 40 8.14 -4.90 -10.85
N SER A 41 8.80 -5.01 -12.01
CA SER A 41 10.21 -4.65 -12.20
C SER A 41 10.43 -3.34 -12.97
N SER A 42 9.37 -2.58 -13.25
CA SER A 42 9.50 -1.29 -13.94
C SER A 42 9.72 -0.14 -12.96
N ALA A 43 10.61 0.79 -13.32
CA ALA A 43 10.82 2.05 -12.61
C ALA A 43 9.56 2.93 -12.53
N LEU A 44 8.62 2.80 -13.48
CA LEU A 44 7.36 3.55 -13.47
C LEU A 44 6.31 2.97 -12.51
N SER A 45 6.44 1.70 -12.14
CA SER A 45 5.42 1.03 -11.33
C SER A 45 5.24 1.64 -9.93
N PRO A 46 6.29 1.96 -9.16
CA PRO A 46 6.14 2.63 -7.87
C PRO A 46 5.45 4.00 -7.99
N LEU A 47 5.77 4.76 -9.04
CA LEU A 47 5.16 6.07 -9.29
C LEU A 47 3.66 5.94 -9.57
N LEU A 48 3.27 5.01 -10.45
CA LEU A 48 1.86 4.79 -10.77
C LEU A 48 1.08 4.25 -9.58
N ALA A 49 1.68 3.36 -8.78
CA ALA A 49 1.06 2.87 -7.55
C ALA A 49 0.84 4.02 -6.53
N ALA A 50 1.82 4.90 -6.35
CA ALA A 50 1.69 6.06 -5.48
C ALA A 50 0.64 7.07 -6.00
N PHE A 51 0.65 7.35 -7.31
CA PHE A 51 -0.33 8.21 -7.95
C PHE A 51 -1.75 7.68 -7.75
N HIS A 52 -1.95 6.38 -7.92
CA HIS A 52 -3.27 5.79 -7.83
C HIS A 52 -3.90 5.93 -6.44
N LEU A 53 -3.08 5.91 -5.39
CA LEU A 53 -3.50 6.09 -3.99
C LEU A 53 -3.61 7.57 -3.57
N THR A 54 -3.28 8.52 -4.43
CA THR A 54 -3.28 9.96 -4.08
C THR A 54 -4.68 10.47 -3.70
N GLU A 55 -5.74 9.97 -4.34
CA GLU A 55 -7.11 10.35 -3.99
C GLU A 55 -7.52 9.82 -2.61
N THR A 56 -7.06 8.62 -2.24
CA THR A 56 -7.23 8.07 -0.90
C THR A 56 -6.49 8.93 0.12
N ASP A 57 -5.23 9.30 -0.15
CA ASP A 57 -4.44 10.15 0.74
C ASP A 57 -5.15 11.50 0.99
N ARG A 58 -5.64 12.14 -0.08
CA ARG A 58 -6.39 13.41 -0.01
C ARG A 58 -7.69 13.30 0.78
N ASP A 59 -8.37 12.16 0.70
CA ASP A 59 -9.59 11.90 1.48
C ASP A 59 -9.32 11.83 2.99
N PHE A 60 -8.13 11.34 3.38
CA PHE A 60 -7.70 11.26 4.77
C PHE A 60 -7.09 12.56 5.31
N GLU A 61 -6.49 13.41 4.47
CA GLU A 61 -5.95 14.73 4.88
C GLU A 61 -7.00 15.62 5.57
N GLY A 62 -8.29 15.47 5.22
CA GLY A 62 -9.38 16.26 5.79
C GLY A 62 -9.87 15.81 7.18
N HIS A 63 -9.37 14.71 7.74
CA HIS A 63 -9.90 14.13 8.98
C HIS A 63 -9.18 14.60 10.24
N ARG A 64 -9.82 15.45 11.04
CA ARG A 64 -9.26 15.93 12.32
C ARG A 64 -9.10 14.85 13.41
N HIS A 65 -9.83 13.74 13.32
CA HIS A 65 -9.87 12.72 14.37
C HIS A 65 -9.04 11.47 14.06
N VAL A 66 -8.30 11.48 12.96
CA VAL A 66 -7.54 10.33 12.48
C VAL A 66 -6.17 10.81 12.02
N ILE A 67 -5.13 10.12 12.46
CA ILE A 67 -3.78 10.29 11.91
C ILE A 67 -3.59 9.15 10.92
N TYR A 68 -3.34 9.52 9.67
CA TYR A 68 -3.11 8.60 8.57
C TYR A 68 -1.66 8.70 8.12
N VAL A 69 -0.99 7.55 8.04
CA VAL A 69 0.38 7.43 7.55
C VAL A 69 0.42 6.27 6.56
N ARG A 70 1.09 6.46 5.43
CA ARG A 70 1.23 5.42 4.40
C ARG A 70 2.68 5.31 3.97
N TYR A 71 3.12 4.07 3.77
CA TYR A 71 4.34 3.74 3.05
C TYR A 71 4.02 2.69 2.00
N MET A 72 4.08 3.05 0.72
CA MET A 72 3.66 2.17 -0.39
C MET A 72 2.23 1.61 -0.16
N ASP A 73 2.09 0.29 0.02
CA ASP A 73 0.85 -0.44 0.29
C ASP A 73 0.57 -0.62 1.80
N ASP A 74 1.50 -0.23 2.68
CA ASP A 74 1.34 -0.31 4.13
C ASP A 74 0.70 0.96 4.68
N PHE A 75 -0.49 0.79 5.30
CA PHE A 75 -1.26 1.87 5.90
C PHE A 75 -1.23 1.77 7.43
N LEU A 76 -0.98 2.89 8.10
CA LEU A 76 -1.17 3.07 9.53
C LEU A 76 -2.26 4.12 9.78
N ILE A 77 -3.21 3.76 10.64
CA ILE A 77 -4.32 4.63 11.01
C ILE A 77 -4.40 4.67 12.54
N PHE A 78 -4.20 5.86 13.11
CA PHE A 78 -4.40 6.10 14.54
C PHE A 78 -5.66 6.92 14.76
N ALA A 79 -6.41 6.58 15.80
CA ALA A 79 -7.59 7.32 16.20
C ALA A 79 -7.78 7.23 17.72
N PRO A 80 -8.37 8.24 18.37
CA PRO A 80 -8.52 8.29 19.82
C PRO A 80 -9.49 7.23 20.36
N THR A 81 -10.36 6.69 19.52
CA THR A 81 -11.35 5.68 19.92
C THR A 81 -11.44 4.56 18.89
N ARG A 82 -11.84 3.37 19.34
CA ARG A 82 -12.11 2.22 18.46
C ARG A 82 -13.21 2.52 17.43
N TRP A 83 -14.19 3.37 17.76
CA TRP A 83 -15.26 3.75 16.83
C TRP A 83 -14.72 4.56 15.65
N HIS A 84 -13.95 5.62 15.93
CA HIS A 84 -13.29 6.44 14.91
C HIS A 84 -12.36 5.57 14.04
N LEU A 85 -11.60 4.66 14.65
CA LEU A 85 -10.72 3.74 13.92
C LEU A 85 -11.50 2.83 12.96
N ARG A 86 -12.59 2.19 13.42
CA ARG A 86 -13.41 1.33 12.56
C ARG A 86 -14.03 2.09 11.40
N LYS A 87 -14.46 3.34 11.64
CA LYS A 87 -14.99 4.21 10.58
C LYS A 87 -13.91 4.56 9.54
N ALA A 88 -12.70 4.86 9.99
CA ALA A 88 -11.56 5.12 9.12
C ALA A 88 -11.18 3.89 8.28
N VAL A 89 -11.07 2.71 8.91
CA VAL A 89 -10.78 1.43 8.21
C VAL A 89 -11.86 1.11 7.18
N SER A 90 -13.15 1.23 7.55
CA SER A 90 -14.25 1.01 6.61
C SER A 90 -14.20 1.98 5.42
N ARG A 91 -13.80 3.24 5.65
CA ARG A 91 -13.63 4.24 4.60
C ARG A 91 -12.46 3.90 3.67
N LEU A 92 -11.31 3.54 4.23
CA LEU A 92 -10.16 3.07 3.45
C LEU A 92 -10.55 1.88 2.56
N ASN A 93 -11.20 0.88 3.14
CA ASN A 93 -11.61 -0.32 2.40
C ASN A 93 -12.59 0.00 1.27
N ARG A 94 -13.50 0.95 1.47
CA ARG A 94 -14.38 1.42 0.38
C ARG A 94 -13.61 2.07 -0.76
N HIS A 95 -12.60 2.89 -0.47
CA HIS A 95 -11.74 3.48 -1.50
C HIS A 95 -10.97 2.39 -2.25
N LEU A 96 -10.30 1.49 -1.52
CA LEU A 96 -9.56 0.37 -2.11
C LEU A 96 -10.46 -0.49 -3.01
N SER A 97 -11.65 -0.88 -2.54
CA SER A 97 -12.60 -1.67 -3.33
C SER A 97 -13.09 -0.92 -4.57
N SER A 98 -13.24 0.41 -4.52
CA SER A 98 -13.63 1.20 -5.70
C SER A 98 -12.60 1.18 -6.82
N TYR A 99 -11.33 0.94 -6.47
CA TYR A 99 -10.22 0.77 -7.40
C TYR A 99 -9.94 -0.70 -7.75
N GLY A 100 -10.74 -1.63 -7.23
CA GLY A 100 -10.54 -3.07 -7.43
C GLY A 100 -9.42 -3.68 -6.59
N PHE A 101 -8.96 -3.00 -5.54
CA PHE A 101 -8.01 -3.57 -4.58
C PHE A 101 -8.72 -4.38 -3.51
N GLU A 102 -8.09 -5.51 -3.16
CA GLU A 102 -8.49 -6.35 -2.04
C GLU A 102 -7.46 -6.27 -0.92
N GLN A 103 -7.94 -6.17 0.32
CA GLN A 103 -7.09 -6.21 1.48
C GLN A 103 -6.71 -7.66 1.80
N HIS A 104 -5.43 -7.92 2.06
CA HIS A 104 -5.02 -9.23 2.52
C HIS A 104 -5.63 -9.52 3.91
N PRO A 105 -6.42 -10.59 4.09
CA PRO A 105 -7.23 -10.82 5.30
C PRO A 105 -6.38 -10.91 6.57
N ASP A 106 -5.18 -11.48 6.47
CA ASP A 106 -4.29 -11.69 7.62
C ASP A 106 -3.32 -10.52 7.91
N LYS A 107 -3.33 -9.45 7.09
CA LYS A 107 -2.37 -8.34 7.23
C LYS A 107 -2.92 -7.20 8.12
N THR A 108 -4.19 -7.26 8.49
CA THR A 108 -4.85 -6.17 9.24
C THR A 108 -4.77 -6.40 10.74
N PHE A 109 -3.94 -5.61 11.43
CA PHE A 109 -3.88 -5.60 12.88
C PHE A 109 -4.66 -4.40 13.45
N ILE A 110 -5.58 -4.65 14.38
CA ILE A 110 -6.30 -3.60 15.13
C ILE A 110 -5.99 -3.76 16.60
N GLY A 111 -5.12 -2.90 17.12
CA GLY A 111 -4.63 -2.95 18.49
C GLY A 111 -4.61 -1.59 19.16
N ARG A 112 -4.33 -1.64 20.46
CA ARG A 112 -3.98 -0.48 21.27
C ARG A 112 -2.49 -0.18 21.07
N VAL A 113 -2.11 1.08 20.92
CA VAL A 113 -0.73 1.49 20.61
C VAL A 113 0.23 1.10 21.75
N GLU A 114 -0.26 1.08 22.99
CA GLU A 114 0.51 0.70 24.18
C GLU A 114 0.95 -0.77 24.16
N LYS A 115 0.23 -1.65 23.44
CA LYS A 115 0.63 -3.05 23.26
C LYS A 115 1.77 -3.22 22.28
N GLY A 116 2.05 -2.17 21.52
CA GLY A 116 3.04 -2.12 20.46
C GLY A 116 2.62 -2.84 19.18
N PHE A 117 3.29 -2.47 18.09
CA PHE A 117 3.10 -3.05 16.77
C PHE A 117 4.39 -2.99 15.95
N ASP A 118 4.52 -3.91 15.00
CA ASP A 118 5.59 -3.95 14.02
C ASP A 118 5.20 -3.08 12.81
N TRP A 119 6.08 -2.15 12.43
CA TRP A 119 5.96 -1.43 11.17
C TRP A 119 7.35 -1.21 10.57
N MET A 120 7.51 -1.58 9.30
CA MET A 120 8.78 -1.45 8.56
C MET A 120 10.00 -2.08 9.26
N GLY A 121 9.79 -3.13 10.05
CA GLY A 121 10.87 -3.84 10.77
C GLY A 121 11.27 -3.19 12.10
N PHE A 122 10.55 -2.17 12.54
CA PHE A 122 10.71 -1.52 13.84
C PHE A 122 9.50 -1.77 14.74
N TRP A 123 9.75 -1.80 16.04
CA TRP A 123 8.73 -1.91 17.07
C TRP A 123 8.34 -0.53 17.57
N PHE A 124 7.06 -0.20 17.46
CA PHE A 124 6.49 1.04 17.92
C PHE A 124 5.60 0.80 19.13
N THR A 125 5.64 1.70 20.12
CA THR A 125 4.65 1.81 21.20
C THR A 125 4.16 3.25 21.33
N ASP A 126 3.41 3.54 22.39
CA ASP A 126 3.03 4.89 22.82
C ASP A 126 4.23 5.85 23.02
N LYS A 127 5.42 5.30 23.22
CA LYS A 127 6.68 6.04 23.36
C LYS A 127 7.40 6.28 22.03
N GLY A 128 6.82 5.87 20.91
CA GLY A 128 7.44 5.91 19.59
C GLY A 128 8.22 4.63 19.26
N CYS A 129 9.27 4.75 18.46
CA CYS A 129 10.12 3.62 18.07
C CYS A 129 11.01 3.20 19.25
N THR A 130 10.86 1.97 19.73
CA THR A 130 11.62 1.49 20.90
C THR A 130 12.72 0.51 20.56
N SER A 131 12.57 -0.28 19.49
CA SER A 131 13.51 -1.35 19.13
C SER A 131 13.30 -1.87 17.71
N VAL A 132 14.17 -2.77 17.26
CA VAL A 132 13.92 -3.59 16.06
C VAL A 132 12.79 -4.57 16.35
N ALA A 133 11.89 -4.77 15.38
CA ALA A 133 10.75 -5.66 15.55
C ALA A 133 11.22 -7.12 15.79
N PRO A 134 10.59 -7.85 16.72
CA PRO A 134 10.94 -9.26 17.00
C PRO A 134 10.91 -10.14 15.74
N ARG A 135 9.96 -9.87 14.83
CA ARG A 135 9.85 -10.57 13.54
C ARG A 135 11.07 -10.33 12.66
N ALA A 136 11.56 -9.10 12.57
CA ALA A 136 12.75 -8.75 11.81
C ALA A 136 14.00 -9.43 12.37
N VAL A 137 14.14 -9.47 13.70
CA VAL A 137 15.24 -10.20 14.39
C VAL A 137 15.16 -11.71 14.07
N SER A 138 13.98 -12.32 14.20
CA SER A 138 13.80 -13.75 13.91
C SER A 138 14.12 -14.09 12.45
N ASN A 139 13.69 -13.25 11.51
CA ASN A 139 14.02 -13.41 10.09
C ASN A 139 15.53 -13.30 9.83
N CYS A 140 16.21 -12.35 10.49
CA CYS A 140 17.65 -12.19 10.40
C CYS A 140 18.38 -13.45 10.91
N LEU A 141 18.03 -13.93 12.11
CA LEU A 141 18.59 -15.16 12.68
C LEU A 141 18.35 -16.38 11.80
N THR A 142 17.17 -16.48 11.19
CA THR A 142 16.84 -17.57 10.27
C THR A 142 17.71 -17.55 9.02
N LYS A 143 18.01 -16.37 8.46
CA LYS A 143 18.93 -16.23 7.32
C LYS A 143 20.35 -16.60 7.71
N LEU A 144 20.83 -16.16 8.86
CA LEU A 144 22.18 -16.50 9.36
C LEU A 144 22.37 -18.01 9.56
N ARG A 145 21.32 -18.74 9.96
CA ARG A 145 21.36 -20.20 10.13
C ARG A 145 21.38 -20.99 8.81
N ARG A 146 21.08 -20.34 7.68
CA ARG A 146 21.09 -20.95 6.34
C ARG A 146 22.40 -20.74 5.60
N LEU A 147 23.29 -19.91 6.16
CA LEU A 147 24.65 -19.68 5.70
C LEU A 147 25.60 -20.63 6.45
#